data_AF-A0A1B6FBU6-F1
#
_entry.id   AF-A0A1B6FBU6-F1
#
_cell.length_a   1.000
_cell.length_b   1.000
_cell.length_c   1.000
_cell.angle_alpha   90.00
_cell.angle_beta   90.00
_cell.angle_gamma   90.00
#
_symmetry.space_group_name_H-M   'P 1'
#
loop_
_entity.id
_entity.type
_entity.pdbx_description
1 polymer ?
#
loop_
_entity_poly.entity_id
_entity_poly.type
_entity_poly.pdbx_seq_one_letter_code
_entity_poly.pdbx_strand_id
1 'polypeptide(L)'
;TRIPGYSLIGGFTRRQHRKGGVAVFANLRLKNKITIISVSSNSSELICETILLKIELKHESLHLLSVYRPPCSNLENAIDILSAELDKIMAVNDPILVMGDVNVDNLIESCDRRNLDKMLLS
;
A
#
# COMPACT_ATOMS: atom_id res chain seq x y z
N THR A 1 1.87 14.89 13.16
CA THR A 1 2.79 14.17 14.07
C THR A 1 4.21 14.32 13.57
N ARG A 2 5.18 14.61 14.44
CA ARG A 2 6.60 14.73 14.07
C ARG A 2 7.35 13.61 14.77
N ILE A 3 8.00 12.73 13.99
CA ILE A 3 8.77 11.59 14.51
C ILE A 3 10.25 11.97 14.43
N PRO A 4 10.97 12.15 15.56
CA PRO A 4 12.38 12.54 15.53
C PRO A 4 13.23 11.63 14.66
N GLY A 5 14.03 12.20 13.76
CA GLY A 5 14.87 11.43 12.82
C GLY A 5 14.14 10.86 11.59
N TYR A 6 12.85 11.15 11.43
CA TYR A 6 12.04 10.72 10.30
C TYR A 6 11.35 11.91 9.62
N SER A 7 11.11 11.79 8.32
CA SER A 7 10.30 12.72 7.54
C SER A 7 9.12 12.01 6.88
N LEU A 8 7.98 12.71 6.79
CA LEU A 8 6.88 12.26 5.94
C LEU A 8 7.37 12.23 4.49
N ILE A 9 7.24 11.07 3.87
CA ILE A 9 7.49 10.88 2.44
C ILE A 9 6.24 11.25 1.66
N GLY A 10 5.12 10.66 2.04
CA GLY A 10 3.84 10.87 1.38
C GLY A 10 2.76 10.02 2.02
N GLY A 11 1.55 10.13 1.47
CA GLY A 11 0.41 9.38 1.95
C GLY A 11 -0.87 9.83 1.27
N PHE A 12 -1.90 9.00 1.43
CA PHE A 12 -3.26 9.36 1.09
C PHE A 12 -4.03 9.71 2.37
N THR A 13 -4.87 10.74 2.31
CA THR A 13 -5.82 11.03 3.37
C THR A 13 -7.18 11.32 2.76
N ARG A 14 -8.23 10.82 3.40
CA ARG A 14 -9.60 11.04 2.97
C ARG A 14 -9.92 12.54 3.02
N ARG A 15 -10.61 13.01 1.99
CA ARG A 15 -11.09 14.38 1.86
C ARG A 15 -12.60 14.48 2.08
N GLN A 16 -13.36 13.45 1.68
CA GLN A 16 -14.82 13.45 1.79
C GLN A 16 -15.30 12.75 3.07
N HIS A 17 -14.55 11.76 3.55
CA HIS A 17 -14.91 11.01 4.76
C HIS A 17 -13.90 11.21 5.89
N ARG A 18 -14.34 10.92 7.12
CA ARG A 18 -13.46 10.99 8.30
C ARG A 18 -12.75 9.66 8.53
N LYS A 19 -11.55 9.76 9.13
CA LYS A 19 -10.69 8.64 9.58
C LYS A 19 -10.19 7.81 8.40
N GLY A 20 -9.02 7.19 8.54
CA GLY A 20 -8.36 6.49 7.44
C GLY A 20 -7.27 7.34 6.78
N GLY A 21 -6.69 6.77 5.75
CA GLY A 21 -5.49 7.22 5.08
C GLY A 21 -4.29 6.32 5.39
N VAL A 22 -3.30 6.42 4.53
CA VAL A 22 -1.98 5.80 4.71
C VAL A 22 -0.95 6.91 4.73
N ALA A 23 0.10 6.76 5.54
CA ALA A 23 1.22 7.70 5.57
C ALA A 23 2.52 6.95 5.77
N VAL A 24 3.51 7.26 4.93
CA VAL A 24 4.84 6.67 5.03
C VAL A 24 5.82 7.70 5.57
N PHE A 25 6.46 7.34 6.67
CA PHE A 25 7.56 8.08 7.25
C PHE A 25 8.85 7.30 7.04
N ALA A 26 9.91 7.97 6.59
CA ALA A 26 11.21 7.35 6.41
C ALA A 26 12.27 8.06 7.24
N ASN A 27 13.28 7.30 7.66
CA ASN A 27 14.45 7.84 8.33
C ASN A 27 15.13 8.87 7.38
N LEU A 28 15.60 9.99 7.93
CA LEU A 28 16.22 11.06 7.14
C LEU A 28 17.39 10.57 6.26
N ARG A 29 18.08 9.50 6.67
CA ARG A 29 19.17 8.87 5.90
C ARG A 29 18.70 8.10 4.66
N LEU A 30 17.43 7.70 4.61
CA LEU A 30 16.82 6.96 3.50
C LEU A 30 15.98 7.85 2.59
N LYS A 31 15.58 9.04 3.05
CA LYS A 31 14.64 9.93 2.33
C LYS A 31 15.00 10.13 0.84
N ASN A 32 16.27 10.42 0.54
CA ASN A 32 16.72 10.73 -0.82
C ASN A 32 16.79 9.50 -1.74
N LYS A 33 16.49 8.30 -1.22
CA LYS A 33 16.47 7.04 -1.95
C LYS A 33 15.05 6.57 -2.25
N ILE A 34 14.04 7.35 -1.88
CA ILE A 34 12.64 6.95 -1.97
C ILE A 34 11.96 7.80 -3.03
N THR A 35 11.36 7.13 -4.01
CA THR A 35 10.55 7.73 -5.07
C THR A 35 9.11 7.27 -4.90
N ILE A 36 8.17 8.22 -4.88
CA ILE A 36 6.74 7.91 -4.91
C ILE A 36 6.37 7.53 -6.33
N ILE A 37 5.86 6.32 -6.53
CA ILE A 37 5.35 5.86 -7.83
C ILE A 37 3.90 6.30 -7.98
N SER A 38 3.08 6.05 -6.96
CA SER A 38 1.66 6.40 -6.97
C SER A 38 1.13 6.63 -5.57
N VAL A 39 0.05 7.39 -5.50
CA VAL A 39 -0.77 7.58 -4.30
C VAL A 39 -2.22 7.37 -4.73
N SER A 40 -3.01 6.73 -3.88
CA SER A 40 -4.46 6.60 -4.08
C SER A 40 -5.12 7.93 -4.39
N SER A 41 -6.22 7.87 -5.15
CA SER A 41 -7.02 9.04 -5.50
C SER A 41 -8.26 9.16 -4.62
N ASN A 42 -9.02 10.23 -4.77
CA ASN A 42 -10.26 10.40 -4.00
C ASN A 42 -11.31 9.31 -4.29
N SER A 43 -11.26 8.65 -5.47
CA SER A 43 -12.18 7.54 -5.78
C SER A 43 -11.86 6.28 -4.99
N SER A 44 -10.69 6.21 -4.36
CA SER A 44 -10.23 5.07 -3.55
C SER A 44 -10.71 5.16 -2.09
N GLU A 45 -11.32 6.29 -1.68
CA GLU A 45 -11.88 6.47 -0.33
C GLU A 45 -12.90 5.38 -0.01
N LEU A 46 -12.84 4.85 1.21
CA LEU A 46 -13.71 3.78 1.70
C LEU A 46 -13.59 2.43 0.95
N ILE A 47 -12.75 2.33 -0.08
CA ILE A 47 -12.52 1.10 -0.83
C ILE A 47 -11.18 0.48 -0.42
N CYS A 48 -10.07 1.09 -0.83
CA CYS A 48 -8.71 0.64 -0.56
C CYS A 48 -7.75 1.80 -0.76
N GLU A 49 -7.06 2.21 0.30
CA GLU A 49 -6.22 3.40 0.33
C GLU A 49 -4.76 3.00 0.32
N THR A 50 -4.00 3.52 -0.65
CA THR A 50 -2.69 3.01 -1.00
C THR A 50 -1.66 4.12 -1.26
N ILE A 51 -0.40 3.76 -1.07
CA ILE A 51 0.75 4.49 -1.59
C ILE A 51 1.82 3.49 -2.03
N LEU A 52 2.29 3.61 -3.27
CA LEU A 52 3.37 2.79 -3.82
C LEU A 52 4.65 3.60 -3.90
N LEU A 53 5.73 3.03 -3.38
CA LEU A 53 7.04 3.63 -3.32
C LEU A 53 8.08 2.71 -3.95
N LYS A 54 9.11 3.29 -4.55
CA LYS A 54 10.37 2.63 -4.87
C LYS A 54 11.44 3.10 -3.89
N ILE A 55 12.16 2.16 -3.29
CA ILE A 55 13.28 2.42 -2.38
C ILE A 55 14.55 1.89 -3.03
N GLU A 56 15.48 2.76 -3.38
CA GLU A 56 16.77 2.38 -3.94
C GLU A 56 17.71 1.89 -2.82
N LEU A 57 18.04 0.60 -2.84
CA LEU A 57 19.05 0.00 -1.99
C LEU A 57 20.39 -0.02 -2.73
N LYS A 58 21.46 -0.51 -2.09
CA LYS A 58 22.81 -0.46 -2.69
C LYS A 58 22.94 -1.30 -3.97
N HIS A 59 22.21 -2.40 -4.07
CA HIS A 59 22.38 -3.39 -5.14
C HIS A 59 21.07 -3.78 -5.83
N GLU A 60 19.93 -3.27 -5.36
CA GLU A 60 18.59 -3.59 -5.85
C GLU A 60 17.63 -2.46 -5.49
N SER A 61 16.41 -2.53 -6.01
CA SER A 61 15.33 -1.66 -5.57
C SER A 61 14.26 -2.48 -4.86
N LEU A 62 13.67 -1.93 -3.81
CA LEU A 62 12.53 -2.51 -3.11
C LEU A 62 11.29 -1.69 -3.42
N HIS A 63 10.22 -2.35 -3.84
CA HIS A 63 8.90 -1.72 -3.97
C HIS A 63 8.10 -1.91 -2.69
N LEU A 64 7.57 -0.82 -2.13
CA LEU A 64 6.70 -0.84 -0.96
C LEU A 64 5.31 -0.35 -1.35
N LEU A 65 4.33 -1.24 -1.33
CA LEU A 65 2.92 -0.91 -1.44
C LEU A 65 2.31 -0.86 -0.04
N SER A 66 2.07 0.34 0.47
CA SER A 66 1.35 0.51 1.73
C SER A 66 -0.16 0.51 1.48
N VAL A 67 -0.91 -0.23 2.30
CA VAL A 67 -2.34 -0.50 2.09
C VAL A 67 -3.16 -0.25 3.36
N TYR A 68 -4.34 0.35 3.20
CA TYR A 68 -5.40 0.33 4.18
C TYR A 68 -6.75 0.08 3.49
N ARG A 69 -7.33 -1.10 3.69
CA ARG A 69 -8.70 -1.44 3.30
C ARG A 69 -9.59 -1.35 4.53
N PRO A 70 -10.65 -0.52 4.55
CA PRO A 70 -11.60 -0.47 5.66
C PRO A 70 -12.36 -1.80 5.82
N PRO A 71 -12.72 -2.20 7.06
CA PRO A 71 -13.29 -3.54 7.31
C PRO A 71 -14.63 -3.81 6.60
N CYS A 72 -15.40 -2.76 6.29
CA CYS A 72 -16.71 -2.90 5.63
C CYS A 72 -16.65 -2.68 4.11
N SER A 73 -15.47 -2.47 3.52
CA SER A 73 -15.38 -2.25 2.07
C SER A 73 -15.49 -3.56 1.30
N ASN A 74 -15.82 -3.51 0.01
CA ASN A 74 -15.82 -4.71 -0.82
C ASN A 74 -14.38 -5.15 -1.12
N LEU A 75 -14.06 -6.43 -0.89
CA LEU A 75 -12.70 -6.95 -1.07
C LEU A 75 -12.31 -7.08 -2.55
N GLU A 76 -13.24 -7.43 -3.45
CA GLU A 76 -12.94 -7.58 -4.88
C GLU A 76 -12.51 -6.24 -5.48
N ASN A 77 -13.23 -5.16 -5.17
CA ASN A 77 -12.82 -3.81 -5.57
C ASN A 77 -11.46 -3.41 -4.98
N ALA A 78 -11.14 -3.86 -3.76
CA ALA A 78 -9.83 -3.61 -3.17
C ALA A 78 -8.73 -4.41 -3.87
N ILE A 79 -9.01 -5.66 -4.27
CA ILE A 79 -8.13 -6.50 -5.09
C ILE A 79 -7.87 -5.83 -6.44
N ASP A 80 -8.89 -5.31 -7.12
CA ASP A 80 -8.72 -4.60 -8.40
C ASP A 80 -7.78 -3.40 -8.25
N ILE A 81 -7.92 -2.64 -7.16
CA ILE A 81 -7.00 -1.54 -6.85
C ILE A 81 -5.59 -2.06 -6.59
N LEU A 82 -5.41 -3.11 -5.80
CA LEU A 82 -4.10 -3.68 -5.50
C LEU A 82 -3.40 -4.19 -6.76
N SER A 83 -4.10 -4.92 -7.62
CA SER A 83 -3.60 -5.38 -8.91
C SER A 83 -3.19 -4.21 -9.79
N ALA A 84 -4.04 -3.19 -9.92
CA ALA A 84 -3.72 -2.00 -10.71
C ALA A 84 -2.53 -1.19 -10.15
N GLU A 85 -2.28 -1.21 -8.84
CA GLU A 85 -1.06 -0.62 -8.26
C GLU A 85 0.18 -1.47 -8.53
N LEU A 86 0.07 -2.80 -8.44
CA LEU A 86 1.17 -3.72 -8.72
C LEU A 86 1.58 -3.71 -10.20
N ASP A 87 0.62 -3.55 -11.12
CA ASP A 87 0.88 -3.42 -12.55
C ASP A 87 1.74 -2.19 -12.91
N LYS A 88 1.84 -1.19 -12.03
CA LYS A 88 2.72 -0.02 -12.22
C LYS A 88 4.20 -0.36 -11.98
N ILE A 89 4.50 -1.53 -11.43
CA ILE A 89 5.85 -2.01 -11.17
C ILE A 89 6.42 -2.59 -12.47
N MET A 90 7.29 -1.81 -13.13
CA MET A 90 7.95 -2.19 -14.38
C MET A 90 9.02 -3.30 -14.23
N ALA A 91 9.56 -3.49 -13.01
CA ALA A 91 10.71 -4.35 -12.77
C ALA A 91 10.28 -5.70 -12.19
N VAL A 92 10.25 -6.73 -13.05
CA VAL A 92 9.72 -8.08 -12.73
C VAL A 92 10.50 -8.79 -11.61
N ASN A 93 11.75 -8.40 -11.34
CA ASN A 93 12.62 -9.08 -10.37
C ASN A 93 12.88 -8.26 -9.10
N ASP A 94 12.39 -7.02 -9.01
CA ASP A 94 12.59 -6.22 -7.80
C ASP A 94 11.68 -6.77 -6.69
N PRO A 95 12.18 -7.00 -5.46
CA PRO A 95 11.34 -7.44 -4.35
C PRO A 95 10.18 -6.46 -4.11
N ILE A 96 9.00 -7.01 -3.85
CA ILE A 96 7.79 -6.26 -3.55
C ILE A 96 7.36 -6.58 -2.12
N LEU A 97 7.24 -5.54 -1.29
CA LEU A 97 6.67 -5.58 0.04
C LEU A 97 5.29 -4.93 0.02
N VAL A 98 4.24 -5.73 0.19
CA VAL A 98 2.90 -5.22 0.46
C VAL A 98 2.72 -5.18 1.98
N MET A 99 2.39 -4.01 2.54
CA MET A 99 2.30 -3.83 3.99
C MET A 99 1.14 -2.92 4.38
N GLY A 100 0.42 -3.32 5.42
CA GLY A 100 -0.62 -2.50 6.03
C GLY A 100 -1.77 -3.35 6.52
N ASP A 101 -2.96 -2.76 6.55
CA ASP A 101 -4.16 -3.41 7.08
C ASP A 101 -5.19 -3.63 5.97
N VAL A 102 -5.31 -4.89 5.54
CA VAL A 102 -6.28 -5.33 4.52
C VAL A 102 -7.64 -5.68 5.16
N ASN A 103 -7.73 -5.76 6.50
CA ASN A 103 -8.92 -6.18 7.23
C ASN A 103 -9.52 -7.51 6.72
N VAL A 104 -8.67 -8.51 6.51
CA VAL A 104 -9.06 -9.90 6.23
C VAL A 104 -8.46 -10.79 7.31
N ASP A 105 -9.32 -11.56 7.99
CA ASP A 105 -8.87 -12.54 8.96
C ASP A 105 -8.32 -13.78 8.23
N ASN A 106 -7.00 -13.94 8.28
CA ASN A 106 -6.31 -15.06 7.63
C ASN A 106 -6.25 -16.32 8.51
N LEU A 107 -6.71 -16.27 9.76
CA LEU A 107 -6.69 -17.40 10.69
C LEU A 107 -7.95 -18.26 10.60
N ILE A 108 -8.99 -17.76 9.93
CA ILE A 108 -10.24 -18.48 9.69
C ILE A 108 -10.41 -18.81 8.21
N GLU A 109 -11.17 -19.86 7.90
CA GLU A 109 -11.60 -20.09 6.53
C GLU A 109 -12.73 -19.13 6.17
N SER A 110 -12.49 -18.29 5.16
CA SER A 110 -13.48 -17.34 4.64
C SER A 110 -13.36 -17.22 3.12
N CYS A 111 -14.41 -16.73 2.46
CA CYS A 111 -14.33 -16.36 1.04
C CYS A 111 -13.26 -15.29 0.81
N ASP A 112 -13.19 -14.32 1.71
CA ASP A 112 -12.27 -13.19 1.65
C ASP A 112 -10.81 -13.65 1.69
N ARG A 113 -10.47 -14.56 2.61
CA ARG A 113 -9.15 -15.19 2.66
C ARG A 113 -8.80 -15.88 1.35
N ARG A 114 -9.69 -16.75 0.83
CA ARG A 114 -9.44 -17.49 -0.41
C ARG A 114 -9.23 -16.57 -1.61
N ASN A 115 -9.99 -15.47 -1.68
CA ASN A 115 -9.87 -14.49 -2.75
C ASN A 115 -8.55 -13.71 -2.66
N LEU A 116 -8.15 -13.32 -1.45
CA LEU A 116 -6.86 -12.66 -1.21
C LEU A 116 -5.68 -13.60 -1.53
N ASP A 117 -5.73 -14.86 -1.08
CA ASP A 117 -4.69 -15.87 -1.37
C ASP A 117 -4.54 -16.10 -2.88
N LYS A 118 -5.65 -16.18 -3.63
CA LYS A 118 -5.61 -16.32 -5.09
C LYS A 118 -4.92 -15.14 -5.77
N MET A 119 -5.17 -13.92 -5.31
CA MET A 119 -4.54 -12.71 -5.86
C MET A 119 -3.04 -12.65 -5.54
N LEU A 120 -2.61 -13.15 -4.37
CA LEU A 120 -1.20 -13.17 -4.01
C LEU A 120 -0.40 -14.28 -4.73
N LEU A 121 -1.09 -15.31 -5.23
CA LEU A 121 -0.49 -16.43 -5.96
C LEU A 121 -0.54 -16.27 -7.49
N SER A 122 -1.23 -15.26 -8.01
CA SER A 122 -1.32 -14.97 -9.46
C SER A 122 -0.08 -14.24 -9.95
#